data_AF-A0AA97HBK7-F1
#
_entry.id   AF-A0AA97HBK7-F1
#
_cell.length_a   1.000
_cell.length_b   1.000
_cell.length_c   1.000
_cell.angle_alpha   90.00
_cell.angle_beta   90.00
_cell.angle_gamma   90.00
#
_symmetry.space_group_name_H-M   'P 1'
#
loop_
_entity.id
_entity.type
_entity.pdbx_description
1 polymer ?
#
loop_
_entity_poly.entity_id
_entity_poly.type
_entity_poly.pdbx_seq_one_letter_code
_entity_poly.pdbx_strand_id
1 'polypeptide(L)'
;MLMQELSTIIRQELAMTTADKRKYIVYQWNQTHGEPIDEDAVALFLCDENRGNLTDEQRTFAKERCAEFEHCTQITVYRILQCGEMMRQHLVSGPEEYCRIFLSPTSDRRFPLCSGL
;
A
#
# COMPACT_ATOMS: atom_id res chain seq x y z
N MET A 1 -6.70 15.00 -22.22
CA MET A 1 -7.78 14.29 -21.50
C MET A 1 -7.24 13.06 -20.77
N LEU A 2 -6.77 12.01 -21.47
CA LEU A 2 -6.16 10.81 -20.85
C LEU A 2 -5.03 11.09 -19.85
N MET A 3 -4.08 11.98 -20.18
CA MET A 3 -2.99 12.34 -19.26
C MET A 3 -3.45 13.10 -18.01
N GLN A 4 -4.55 13.85 -18.10
CA GLN A 4 -5.12 14.57 -16.97
C GLN A 4 -5.92 13.63 -16.08
N GLU A 5 -6.70 12.70 -16.66
CA GLU A 5 -7.41 11.65 -15.93
C GLU A 5 -6.43 10.72 -15.21
N LEU A 6 -5.34 10.30 -15.88
CA LEU A 6 -4.23 9.59 -15.24
C LEU A 6 -3.62 10.40 -14.09
N SER A 7 -3.37 11.71 -14.28
CA SER A 7 -2.82 12.54 -13.21
C SER A 7 -3.75 12.72 -12.01
N THR A 8 -5.06 12.63 -12.23
CA THR A 8 -6.09 12.73 -11.19
C THR A 8 -6.21 11.41 -10.44
N ILE A 9 -6.26 10.29 -11.16
CA ILE A 9 -6.24 8.95 -10.57
C ILE A 9 -4.95 8.76 -9.77
N ILE A 10 -3.79 9.09 -10.35
CA ILE A 10 -2.50 9.01 -9.65
C ILE A 10 -2.51 9.88 -8.39
N ARG A 11 -3.03 11.11 -8.44
CA ARG A 11 -3.11 11.97 -7.23
C ARG A 11 -4.03 11.42 -6.16
N GLN A 12 -5.20 10.92 -6.55
CA GLN A 12 -6.19 10.40 -5.62
C GLN A 12 -5.70 9.08 -4.98
N GLU A 13 -5.11 8.20 -5.78
CA GLU A 13 -4.44 7.00 -5.32
C GLU A 13 -3.23 7.34 -4.42
N LEU A 14 -2.42 8.35 -4.76
CA LEU A 14 -1.33 8.80 -3.88
C LEU A 14 -1.84 9.32 -2.53
N ALA A 15 -2.91 10.13 -2.51
CA ALA A 15 -3.48 10.63 -1.26
C ALA A 15 -4.05 9.49 -0.39
N MET A 16 -4.73 8.52 -1.01
CA MET A 16 -5.18 7.29 -0.35
C MET A 16 -3.99 6.49 0.18
N THR A 17 -2.91 6.37 -0.60
CA THR A 17 -1.71 5.65 -0.15
C THR A 17 -1.06 6.30 1.06
N THR A 18 -1.12 7.62 1.25
CA THR A 18 -0.56 8.25 2.46
C THR A 18 -1.39 7.91 3.71
N ALA A 19 -2.72 7.95 3.62
CA ALA A 19 -3.59 7.57 4.73
C ALA A 19 -3.47 6.07 5.06
N ASP A 20 -3.38 5.22 4.04
CA ASP A 20 -3.26 3.78 4.22
C ASP A 20 -1.85 3.38 4.70
N LYS A 21 -0.79 4.06 4.24
CA LYS A 21 0.56 3.93 4.81
C LYS A 21 0.58 4.30 6.29
N ARG A 22 -0.09 5.39 6.68
CA ARG A 22 -0.21 5.79 8.09
C ARG A 22 -0.85 4.69 8.91
N LYS A 23 -2.03 4.20 8.51
CA LYS A 23 -2.72 3.09 9.19
C LYS A 23 -1.84 1.85 9.26
N TYR A 24 -1.15 1.52 8.17
CA TYR A 24 -0.27 0.35 8.10
C TYR A 24 0.88 0.44 9.10
N ILE A 25 1.56 1.59 9.16
CA ILE A 25 2.66 1.84 10.09
C ILE A 25 2.18 1.74 11.54
N VAL A 26 1.09 2.43 11.88
CA VAL A 26 0.53 2.43 13.24
C VAL A 26 0.12 1.02 13.66
N TYR A 27 -0.56 0.28 12.78
CA TYR A 27 -0.94 -1.11 13.04
C TYR A 27 0.29 -1.98 13.30
N GLN A 28 1.28 -1.98 12.40
CA GLN A 28 2.47 -2.83 12.54
C GLN A 28 3.30 -2.48 13.78
N TRP A 29 3.42 -1.19 14.10
CA TRP A 29 4.10 -0.73 15.32
C TRP A 29 3.43 -1.30 16.56
N ASN A 30 2.11 -1.11 16.68
CA ASN A 30 1.33 -1.54 17.84
C ASN A 30 1.30 -3.06 18.02
N GLN A 31 1.55 -3.84 16.97
CA GLN A 31 1.68 -5.29 17.04
C GLN A 31 3.03 -5.77 17.59
N THR A 32 4.06 -4.93 17.52
CA THR A 32 5.45 -5.31 17.82
C THR A 32 6.03 -4.57 19.03
N HIS A 33 5.39 -3.47 19.46
CA HIS A 33 5.84 -2.60 20.54
C HIS A 33 4.75 -2.45 21.61
N GLY A 34 5.17 -2.29 22.87
CA GLY A 34 4.26 -2.14 24.00
C GLY A 34 3.66 -0.74 24.14
N GLU A 35 4.38 0.30 23.69
CA GLU A 35 3.87 1.67 23.66
C GLU A 35 3.42 2.04 22.24
N PRO A 36 2.21 2.63 22.09
CA PRO A 36 1.71 3.02 20.78
C PRO A 36 2.50 4.18 20.20
N ILE A 37 2.62 4.19 18.86
CA ILE A 37 3.17 5.33 18.12
C ILE A 37 2.11 6.42 17.96
N ASP A 38 2.53 7.68 18.03
CA ASP A 38 1.65 8.83 17.79
C ASP A 38 1.27 8.91 16.29
N GLU A 39 0.00 8.65 15.98
CA GLU A 39 -0.52 8.65 14.61
C GLU A 39 -0.41 10.01 13.91
N ASP A 40 -0.59 11.12 14.64
CA ASP A 40 -0.48 12.47 14.08
C ASP A 40 0.99 12.81 13.78
N ALA A 41 1.91 12.36 14.64
CA ALA A 41 3.35 12.46 14.37
C ALA A 41 3.76 11.65 13.14
N VAL A 42 3.19 10.46 12.93
CA VAL A 42 3.38 9.67 11.69
C VAL A 42 2.79 10.40 10.48
N ALA A 43 1.60 10.99 10.58
CA ALA A 43 1.01 11.75 9.48
C ALA A 43 1.90 12.91 9.04
N LEU A 44 2.46 13.67 9.99
CA LEU A 44 3.40 14.75 9.70
C LEU A 44 4.69 14.23 9.06
N PHE A 45 5.24 13.13 9.58
CA PHE A 45 6.44 12.50 9.04
C PHE A 45 6.26 12.03 7.58
N LEU A 46 5.10 11.48 7.23
CA LEU A 46 4.79 11.04 5.87
C LEU A 46 4.67 12.21 4.87
N CYS A 47 4.28 13.39 5.34
CA CYS A 47 4.23 14.60 4.52
C CYS A 47 5.62 15.24 4.33
N ASP A 48 6.42 15.26 5.38
CA ASP A 48 7.79 15.80 5.41
C ASP A 48 8.57 15.03 6.47
N GLU A 49 9.60 14.29 6.05
CA GLU A 49 10.37 13.43 6.96
C GLU A 49 11.02 14.21 8.10
N ASN A 50 11.17 15.53 8.01
CA ASN A 50 11.74 16.36 9.08
C ASN A 50 10.69 16.83 10.11
N ARG A 51 9.42 16.50 9.90
CA ARG A 51 8.30 16.83 10.80
C ARG A 51 7.90 15.61 11.63
N GLY A 52 7.00 15.83 12.59
CA GLY A 52 6.52 14.82 13.53
C GLY A 52 7.50 14.57 14.68
N ASN A 53 6.98 14.49 15.90
CA ASN A 53 7.77 14.25 17.10
C ASN A 53 8.07 12.74 17.31
N LEU A 54 8.55 12.09 16.25
CA LEU A 54 8.92 10.67 16.27
C LEU A 54 10.37 10.49 16.73
N THR A 55 10.61 9.43 17.52
CA THR A 55 11.97 8.99 17.87
C THR A 55 12.72 8.46 16.65
N ASP A 56 14.05 8.34 16.74
CA ASP A 56 14.87 7.78 15.64
C ASP A 56 14.48 6.34 15.28
N GLU A 57 14.08 5.55 16.27
CA GLU A 57 13.55 4.20 16.09
C GLU A 57 12.23 4.21 15.32
N GLN A 58 11.27 5.04 15.75
CA GLN A 58 9.97 5.19 15.08
C GLN A 58 10.13 5.67 13.64
N ARG A 59 11.07 6.60 13.39
CA ARG A 59 11.41 7.09 12.04
C ARG A 59 11.97 5.98 11.17
N THR A 60 12.92 5.21 11.69
CA THR A 60 13.52 4.07 10.97
C THR A 60 12.46 3.04 10.63
N PHE A 61 11.61 2.68 11.61
CA PHE A 61 10.51 1.75 11.42
C PHE A 61 9.50 2.25 10.36
N ALA A 62 9.08 3.51 10.45
CA ALA A 62 8.15 4.10 9.49
C ALA A 62 8.71 4.06 8.06
N LYS A 63 10.00 4.36 7.86
CA LYS A 63 10.65 4.28 6.55
C LYS A 63 10.63 2.88 5.96
N GLU A 64 10.97 1.87 6.75
CA GLU A 64 10.94 0.49 6.29
C GLU A 64 9.53 0.05 5.88
N ARG A 65 8.52 0.36 6.71
CA ARG A 65 7.12 0.02 6.40
C ARG A 65 6.58 0.81 5.21
N CYS A 66 7.02 2.05 4.99
CA CYS A 66 6.72 2.80 3.77
C CYS A 66 7.28 2.09 2.53
N ALA A 67 8.55 1.72 2.54
CA ALA A 67 9.19 1.03 1.42
C ALA A 67 8.50 -0.31 1.12
N GLU A 68 8.12 -1.05 2.17
CA GLU A 68 7.36 -2.30 2.07
C GLU A 68 5.98 -2.09 1.43
N PHE A 69 5.22 -1.10 1.89
CA PHE A 69 3.91 -0.76 1.34
C PHE A 69 3.99 -0.32 -0.12
N GLU A 70 4.98 0.52 -0.45
CA GLU A 70 5.22 0.99 -1.82
C GLU A 70 5.58 -0.16 -2.76
N HIS A 71 6.43 -1.08 -2.31
CA HIS A 71 6.78 -2.27 -3.08
C HIS A 71 5.55 -3.16 -3.33
N CYS A 72 4.73 -3.39 -2.31
CA CYS A 72 3.47 -4.13 -2.45
C CYS A 72 2.51 -3.45 -3.45
N THR A 73 2.40 -2.12 -3.36
CA THR A 73 1.57 -1.31 -4.25
C THR A 73 2.05 -1.43 -5.70
N GLN A 74 3.37 -1.32 -5.94
CA GLN A 74 3.95 -1.47 -7.28
C GLN A 74 3.67 -2.85 -7.89
N ILE A 75 3.84 -3.92 -7.12
CA ILE A 75 3.53 -5.29 -7.55
C ILE A 75 2.04 -5.41 -7.91
N THR A 76 1.17 -4.83 -7.08
CA THR A 76 -0.29 -4.90 -7.26
C THR A 76 -0.71 -4.16 -8.53
N VAL A 77 -0.22 -2.93 -8.73
CA VAL A 77 -0.48 -2.13 -9.94
C VAL A 77 0.02 -2.87 -11.18
N TYR A 78 1.24 -3.42 -11.15
CA TYR A 78 1.78 -4.21 -12.25
C TYR A 78 0.88 -5.40 -12.59
N ARG A 79 0.43 -6.17 -11.58
CA ARG A 79 -0.45 -7.33 -11.77
C ARG A 79 -1.80 -6.95 -12.36
N ILE A 80 -2.39 -5.84 -11.90
CA ILE A 80 -3.67 -5.33 -12.45
C ILE A 80 -3.50 -4.96 -13.93
N LEU A 81 -2.44 -4.22 -14.27
CA LEU A 81 -2.15 -3.84 -15.65
C LEU A 81 -1.89 -5.07 -16.53
N GLN A 82 -1.13 -6.03 -16.03
CA GLN A 82 -0.84 -7.27 -16.73
C GLN A 82 -2.11 -8.09 -16.97
N CYS A 83 -2.95 -8.26 -15.96
CA CYS A 83 -4.24 -8.96 -16.09
C CYS A 83 -5.12 -8.30 -17.17
N GLY A 84 -5.23 -6.96 -17.13
CA GLY A 84 -5.99 -6.21 -18.13
C GLY A 84 -5.48 -6.43 -19.56
N GLU A 85 -4.16 -6.42 -19.76
CA GLU A 85 -3.55 -6.67 -21.07
C GLU A 85 -3.76 -8.12 -21.52
N MET A 86 -3.62 -9.11 -20.63
CA MET A 86 -3.84 -10.52 -20.97
C MET A 86 -5.28 -10.81 -21.35
N MET A 87 -6.25 -10.18 -20.68
CA MET A 87 -7.66 -10.26 -21.06
C MET A 87 -7.90 -9.64 -22.44
N ARG A 88 -7.29 -8.47 -22.71
CA ARG A 88 -7.40 -7.79 -24.01
C ARG A 88 -6.84 -8.62 -25.17
N GLN A 89 -5.84 -9.45 -24.90
CA GLN A 89 -5.20 -10.36 -25.85
C GLN A 89 -5.83 -11.76 -25.88
N HIS A 90 -6.92 -11.98 -25.13
CA HIS A 90 -7.59 -13.28 -24.99
C HIS A 90 -6.67 -14.42 -24.50
N LEU A 91 -5.61 -14.09 -23.75
CA LEU A 91 -4.71 -15.07 -23.12
C LEU A 91 -5.30 -15.66 -21.83
N VAL A 92 -6.23 -14.94 -21.20
CA VAL A 92 -7.05 -15.38 -20.08
C VAL A 92 -8.48 -14.89 -20.27
N SER A 93 -9.44 -15.67 -19.78
CA SER A 93 -10.88 -15.40 -19.91
C SER A 93 -11.38 -14.35 -18.92
N GLY A 94 -10.62 -14.09 -17.84
CA GLY A 94 -10.98 -13.14 -16.81
C GLY A 94 -10.01 -13.13 -15.62
N PRO A 95 -10.24 -12.24 -14.63
CA PRO A 95 -9.40 -12.11 -13.45
C PRO A 95 -9.29 -13.39 -12.63
N GLU A 96 -10.34 -14.19 -12.53
CA GLU A 96 -10.34 -15.45 -11.77
C GLU A 96 -9.35 -16.46 -12.37
N GLU A 97 -9.33 -16.57 -13.70
CA GLU A 97 -8.39 -17.42 -14.42
C GLU A 97 -6.96 -16.89 -14.30
N TYR A 98 -6.77 -15.58 -14.44
CA TYR A 98 -5.46 -14.94 -14.19
C TYR A 98 -4.94 -15.23 -12.78
N CYS A 99 -5.76 -15.01 -11.76
CA CYS A 99 -5.41 -15.27 -10.36
C CYS A 99 -5.02 -16.74 -10.14
N ARG A 100 -5.82 -17.68 -10.66
CA ARG A 100 -5.55 -19.12 -10.54
C ARG A 100 -4.22 -19.53 -11.18
N ILE A 101 -3.81 -18.91 -12.28
CA ILE A 101 -2.58 -19.29 -13.02
C ILE A 101 -1.35 -18.58 -12.44
N PHE A 102 -1.46 -17.28 -12.11
CA PHE A 102 -0.31 -16.42 -11.84
C PHE A 102 -0.17 -15.98 -10.37
N LEU A 103 -1.22 -16.07 -9.56
CA LEU A 103 -1.17 -15.74 -8.13
C LEU A 103 -1.12 -17.02 -7.32
N SER A 104 0.05 -17.33 -6.75
CA SER A 104 0.22 -18.50 -5.89
C SER A 104 -0.70 -18.42 -4.66
N PRO A 105 -1.37 -19.52 -4.23
CA PRO A 105 -2.20 -19.58 -3.02
C PRO A 105 -1.46 -19.24 -1.72
N THR A 106 -0.13 -19.11 -1.76
CA THR A 106 0.73 -18.94 -0.58
C THR A 106 1.05 -17.49 -0.24
N SER A 107 0.64 -16.52 -1.07
CA SER A 107 0.91 -15.10 -0.83
C SER A 107 -0.12 -14.40 0.07
N ASP A 108 -1.14 -15.13 0.53
CA ASP A 108 -2.24 -14.61 1.36
C ASP A 108 -1.96 -14.68 2.88
N ARG A 109 -0.68 -14.62 3.29
CA ARG A 109 -0.34 -14.41 4.70
C ARG A 109 -0.38 -12.91 5.02
N ARG A 110 -1.56 -12.51 5.50
CA ARG A 110 -1.83 -11.38 6.41
C ARG A 110 -1.67 -9.98 5.81
N PHE A 111 -2.75 -9.51 5.22
CA PHE A 111 -3.28 -8.21 5.63
C PHE A 111 -4.71 -8.47 6.12
N PRO A 112 -4.99 -8.36 7.44
CA PRO A 112 -6.38 -8.30 7.85
C PRO A 112 -6.96 -7.04 7.20
N LEU A 113 -7.89 -7.25 6.26
CA LEU A 113 -8.74 -6.18 5.77
C LEU A 113 -9.37 -5.53 7.00
N CYS A 114 -9.00 -4.28 7.28
CA CYS A 114 -9.71 -3.48 8.26
C CYS A 114 -11.14 -3.29 7.75
N SER A 115 -12.03 -4.22 8.11
CA SER A 115 -13.47 -4.02 8.02
C SER A 115 -13.83 -3.01 9.12
N GLY A 116 -13.78 -1.73 8.75
CA GLY A 116 -14.36 -0.65 9.54
C GLY A 116 -15.88 -0.65 9.39
N LEU A 117 -16.55 -1.18 10.41
CA LEU A 117 -17.86 -0.73 10.88
C LEU A 117 -17.71 -0.34 12.34
#